data_AF-A0A6G9N5P5-F1
#
_entry.id   AF-A0A6G9N5P5-F1
#
_cell.length_a   1.000
_cell.length_b   1.000
_cell.length_c   1.000
_cell.angle_alpha   90.00
_cell.angle_beta   90.00
_cell.angle_gamma   90.00
#
_symmetry.space_group_name_H-M   'P 1'
#
loop_
_entity.id
_entity.type
_entity.pdbx_description
1 polymer ?
#
loop_
_entity_poly.entity_id
_entity_poly.type
_entity_poly.pdbx_seq_one_letter_code
_entity_poly.pdbx_strand_id
1 'polypeptide(L)'
;MSEWRARMSRVRALLKTALGKQAGFFIQYDFANTVERLEFYPAFAKKCAQADLDPILAMLDSEPVRTDPLFRDRTGHLDTLDALIDYAMVRWSKPQRIVEIGSGRSTHILNRAVTDNGTGQIECIDPAPRLDIAELPVKLHRRVLTKDDVDIVLSLEANDILFIDSSHILQPGTDCDIEFNIMFPELKSGVIVHVHDIFLPFAYPPKWKDRNWNEACGLAPWVLSDAFEVLFPTYYATQERHDELYQAMPDYTRRGPYAGGSFWMRKR
;
A
#
# COMPACT_ATOMS: atom_id res chain seq x y z
N MET A 1 10.60 -17.30 6.62
CA MET A 1 11.35 -18.27 5.77
C MET A 1 12.79 -18.37 6.29
N SER A 2 13.44 -19.53 6.21
CA SER A 2 14.87 -19.63 6.59
C SER A 2 15.78 -18.99 5.52
N GLU A 3 16.92 -18.42 5.93
CA GLU A 3 17.89 -17.78 5.02
C GLU A 3 18.33 -18.72 3.87
N TRP A 4 18.45 -20.02 4.17
CA TRP A 4 18.74 -21.06 3.17
C TRP A 4 17.69 -21.10 2.05
N ARG A 5 16.40 -21.07 2.39
CA ARG A 5 15.31 -21.11 1.39
C ARG A 5 15.34 -19.86 0.50
N ALA A 6 15.58 -18.69 1.09
CA ALA A 6 15.69 -17.43 0.34
C ALA A 6 16.87 -17.48 -0.65
N ARG A 7 18.05 -17.95 -0.20
CA ARG A 7 19.23 -18.11 -1.06
C ARG A 7 18.97 -19.10 -2.21
N MET A 8 18.37 -20.25 -1.93
CA MET A 8 18.03 -21.24 -2.96
C MET A 8 16.99 -20.73 -3.96
N SER A 9 16.03 -19.92 -3.52
CA SER A 9 15.07 -19.25 -4.40
C SER A 9 15.77 -18.35 -5.42
N ARG A 10 16.71 -17.50 -4.95
CA ARG A 10 17.51 -16.62 -5.82
C ARG A 10 18.36 -17.40 -6.82
N VAL A 11 19.05 -18.46 -6.37
CA VAL A 11 19.84 -19.33 -7.25
C VAL A 11 18.95 -19.96 -8.32
N ARG A 12 17.76 -20.46 -7.94
CA ARG A 12 16.81 -21.03 -8.89
C ARG A 12 16.31 -20.00 -9.91
N ALA A 13 16.02 -18.79 -9.48
CA ALA A 13 15.58 -17.70 -10.35
C ALA A 13 16.69 -17.28 -11.33
N LEU A 14 17.93 -17.18 -10.86
CA LEU A 14 19.12 -16.94 -11.70
C LEU A 14 19.30 -18.03 -12.74
N LEU A 15 19.28 -19.31 -12.33
CA LEU A 15 19.44 -20.44 -13.25
C LEU A 15 18.33 -20.49 -14.29
N LYS A 16 17.07 -20.29 -13.89
CA LYS A 16 15.94 -20.22 -14.84
C LYS A 16 16.17 -19.12 -15.87
N THR A 17 16.57 -17.93 -15.42
CA THR A 17 16.81 -16.77 -16.29
C THR A 17 18.00 -17.02 -17.22
N ALA A 18 19.09 -17.61 -16.73
CA ALA A 18 20.24 -18.01 -17.53
C ALA A 18 19.90 -19.07 -18.59
N LEU A 19 18.90 -19.90 -18.32
CA LEU A 19 18.37 -20.90 -19.27
C LEU A 19 17.25 -20.36 -20.17
N GLY A 20 17.08 -19.03 -20.26
CA GLY A 20 16.12 -18.38 -21.15
C GLY A 20 14.67 -18.32 -20.64
N LYS A 21 14.41 -18.74 -19.39
CA LYS A 21 13.10 -18.61 -18.73
C LYS A 21 13.16 -17.50 -17.70
N GLN A 22 12.75 -16.29 -18.08
CA GLN A 22 12.76 -15.13 -17.17
C GLN A 22 11.96 -15.45 -15.90
N ALA A 23 12.63 -15.39 -14.75
CA ALA A 23 12.06 -15.74 -13.44
C ALA A 23 12.46 -14.74 -12.36
N GLY A 24 12.73 -13.50 -12.77
CA GLY A 24 13.16 -12.39 -11.93
C GLY A 24 13.83 -11.30 -12.76
N PHE A 25 14.12 -10.17 -12.12
CA PHE A 25 14.92 -9.09 -12.69
C PHE A 25 16.30 -9.15 -12.06
N PHE A 26 17.34 -9.24 -12.89
CA PHE A 26 18.72 -9.33 -12.44
C PHE A 26 19.52 -8.22 -13.10
N ILE A 27 19.96 -7.27 -12.28
CA ILE A 27 20.78 -6.15 -12.71
C ILE A 27 22.15 -6.36 -12.07
N GLN A 28 23.16 -6.64 -12.89
CA GLN A 28 24.53 -6.68 -12.42
C GLN A 28 25.00 -5.25 -12.15
N TYR A 29 25.59 -5.04 -10.98
CA TYR A 29 26.17 -3.78 -10.59
C TYR A 29 27.48 -4.04 -9.85
N ASP A 30 28.59 -3.63 -10.46
CA ASP A 30 29.95 -3.97 -10.00
C ASP A 30 30.27 -3.41 -8.61
N PHE A 31 29.59 -2.33 -8.20
CA PHE A 31 29.76 -1.69 -6.90
C PHE A 31 28.62 -2.00 -5.93
N ALA A 32 27.85 -3.08 -6.14
CA ALA A 32 26.73 -3.44 -5.27
C ALA A 32 27.15 -3.61 -3.79
N ASN A 33 28.39 -4.02 -3.53
CA ASN A 33 28.94 -4.16 -2.19
C ASN A 33 29.32 -2.83 -1.52
N THR A 34 29.33 -1.72 -2.26
CA THR A 34 29.60 -0.37 -1.71
C THR A 34 28.33 0.44 -1.47
N VAL A 35 27.16 -0.11 -1.82
CA VAL A 35 25.88 0.59 -1.63
C VAL A 35 25.56 0.66 -0.15
N GLU A 36 25.51 1.86 0.38
CA GLU A 36 25.06 2.12 1.74
C GLU A 36 23.54 2.27 1.78
N ARG A 37 22.95 1.71 2.83
CA ARG A 37 21.51 1.85 3.09
C ARG A 37 21.23 3.23 3.66
N LEU A 38 20.40 4.00 3.00
CA LEU A 38 19.85 5.23 3.55
C LEU A 38 18.79 4.88 4.58
N GLU A 39 18.94 5.34 5.82
CA GLU A 39 17.99 5.05 6.91
C GLU A 39 16.82 6.04 6.97
N PHE A 40 16.96 7.24 6.42
CA PHE A 40 15.99 8.32 6.57
C PHE A 40 16.03 9.35 5.42
N TYR A 41 14.87 9.89 5.06
CA TYR A 41 14.67 10.87 3.99
C TYR A 41 14.07 12.19 4.53
N PRO A 42 14.92 13.19 4.90
CA PRO A 42 14.45 14.40 5.60
C PRO A 42 13.43 15.25 4.84
N ALA A 43 13.57 15.36 3.51
CA ALA A 43 12.63 16.13 2.70
C ALA A 43 11.24 15.48 2.67
N PHE A 44 11.19 14.15 2.63
CA PHE A 44 9.94 13.39 2.67
C PHE A 44 9.29 13.48 4.06
N ALA A 45 10.08 13.46 5.13
CA ALA A 45 9.57 13.62 6.50
C ALA A 45 8.82 14.95 6.68
N LYS A 46 9.30 16.03 6.06
CA LYS A 46 8.61 17.33 6.05
C LYS A 46 7.25 17.26 5.36
N LYS A 47 7.09 16.43 4.32
CA LYS A 47 5.79 16.19 3.67
C LYS A 47 4.86 15.40 4.58
N CYS A 48 5.34 14.32 5.21
CA CYS A 48 4.53 13.54 6.16
C CYS A 48 4.07 14.38 7.37
N ALA A 49 4.93 15.28 7.87
CA ALA A 49 4.60 16.15 9.00
C ALA A 49 3.44 17.12 8.72
N GLN A 50 3.10 17.36 7.45
CA GLN A 50 2.00 18.25 7.05
C GLN A 50 0.63 17.56 7.08
N ALA A 51 0.58 16.23 7.25
CA ALA A 51 -0.67 15.49 7.26
C ALA A 51 -1.51 15.82 8.49
N ASP A 52 -2.78 16.15 8.26
CA ASP A 52 -3.82 16.28 9.27
C ASP A 52 -4.48 14.92 9.49
N LEU A 53 -4.18 14.29 10.62
CA LEU A 53 -4.63 12.94 10.94
C LEU A 53 -6.04 12.92 11.58
N ASP A 54 -6.48 14.05 12.15
CA ASP A 54 -7.67 14.15 13.00
C ASP A 54 -8.95 13.64 12.31
N PRO A 55 -9.25 14.01 11.03
CA PRO A 55 -10.46 13.55 10.37
C PRO A 55 -10.53 12.03 10.24
N ILE A 56 -9.38 11.36 10.09
CA ILE A 56 -9.28 9.92 9.94
C ILE A 56 -9.34 9.25 11.32
N LEU A 57 -8.58 9.77 12.29
CA LEU A 57 -8.59 9.28 13.67
C LEU A 57 -9.98 9.36 14.29
N ALA A 58 -10.78 10.38 13.96
CA ALA A 58 -12.16 10.51 14.42
C ALA A 58 -13.08 9.37 13.94
N MET A 59 -12.75 8.67 12.85
CA MET A 59 -13.56 7.54 12.34
C MET A 59 -13.35 6.24 13.14
N LEU A 60 -12.34 6.21 14.03
CA LEU A 60 -11.87 4.99 14.68
C LEU A 60 -12.51 4.76 16.05
N ASP A 61 -13.34 5.70 16.52
CA ASP A 61 -14.04 5.61 17.81
C ASP A 61 -15.36 4.80 17.75
N SER A 62 -15.47 3.84 16.82
CA SER A 62 -16.67 3.01 16.70
C SER A 62 -16.47 1.61 17.29
N GLU A 63 -17.38 1.20 18.20
CA GLU A 63 -17.43 -0.14 18.83
C GLU A 63 -17.31 -1.34 17.85
N PRO A 64 -17.88 -1.31 16.62
CA PRO A 64 -17.75 -2.41 15.67
C PRO A 64 -16.31 -2.72 15.27
N VAL A 65 -15.45 -1.69 15.22
CA VAL A 65 -14.04 -1.80 14.83
C VAL A 65 -13.19 -2.44 15.94
N ARG A 66 -13.60 -2.30 17.21
CA ARG A 66 -12.86 -2.82 18.36
C ARG A 66 -13.03 -4.34 18.56
N THR A 67 -14.14 -4.89 18.11
CA THR A 67 -14.56 -6.26 18.44
C THR A 67 -14.50 -7.23 17.26
N ASP A 68 -14.47 -6.71 16.03
CA ASP A 68 -14.51 -7.56 14.84
C ASP A 68 -13.15 -8.25 14.56
N PRO A 69 -13.11 -9.60 14.54
CA PRO A 69 -11.90 -10.36 14.22
C PRO A 69 -11.29 -10.05 12.86
N LEU A 70 -12.07 -9.48 11.92
CA LEU A 70 -11.60 -9.10 10.60
C LEU A 70 -10.41 -8.12 10.66
N PHE A 71 -10.35 -7.25 11.67
CA PHE A 71 -9.26 -6.29 11.82
C PHE A 71 -7.99 -6.90 12.44
N ARG A 72 -8.09 -8.07 13.07
CA ARG A 72 -6.98 -8.70 13.79
C ARG A 72 -6.37 -9.79 12.95
N ASP A 73 -5.39 -9.44 12.11
CA ASP A 73 -4.67 -10.43 11.32
C ASP A 73 -3.59 -11.14 12.13
N ARG A 74 -3.66 -12.47 12.21
CA ARG A 74 -2.59 -13.31 12.77
C ARG A 74 -1.68 -13.90 11.70
N THR A 75 -2.05 -13.75 10.42
CA THR A 75 -1.30 -14.29 9.26
C THR A 75 -0.21 -13.34 8.78
N GLY A 76 -0.32 -12.05 9.09
CA GLY A 76 0.70 -11.04 8.82
C GLY A 76 0.70 -10.52 7.38
N HIS A 77 -0.43 -10.64 6.68
CA HIS A 77 -0.61 -10.12 5.32
C HIS A 77 -1.08 -8.67 5.31
N LEU A 78 -1.86 -8.24 6.31
CA LEU A 78 -2.26 -6.85 6.53
C LEU A 78 -2.11 -6.54 8.02
N ASP A 79 -1.36 -5.49 8.35
CA ASP A 79 -1.19 -5.10 9.75
C ASP A 79 -2.54 -4.64 10.35
N THR A 80 -2.72 -4.83 11.65
CA THR A 80 -3.96 -4.40 12.32
C THR A 80 -4.16 -2.90 12.20
N LEU A 81 -3.09 -2.10 12.33
CA LEU A 81 -3.19 -0.67 12.17
C LEU A 81 -3.55 -0.28 10.73
N ASP A 82 -2.93 -0.90 9.73
CA ASP A 82 -3.29 -0.65 8.32
C ASP A 82 -4.77 -0.97 8.07
N ALA A 83 -5.26 -2.13 8.53
CA ALA A 83 -6.66 -2.49 8.39
C ALA A 83 -7.62 -1.45 9.02
N LEU A 84 -7.25 -0.88 10.17
CA LEU A 84 -8.02 0.15 10.84
C LEU A 84 -8.01 1.47 10.04
N ILE A 85 -6.84 1.91 9.60
CA ILE A 85 -6.69 3.14 8.81
C ILE A 85 -7.40 2.99 7.46
N ASP A 86 -7.25 1.86 6.77
CA ASP A 86 -7.88 1.63 5.48
C ASP A 86 -9.41 1.69 5.60
N TYR A 87 -9.97 1.08 6.64
CA TYR A 87 -11.39 1.22 6.96
C TYR A 87 -11.77 2.67 7.23
N ALA A 88 -11.04 3.38 8.10
CA ALA A 88 -11.30 4.77 8.45
C ALA A 88 -11.26 5.70 7.23
N MET A 89 -10.30 5.51 6.33
CA MET A 89 -10.14 6.26 5.09
C MET A 89 -11.36 6.10 4.19
N VAL A 90 -11.88 4.89 4.02
CA VAL A 90 -13.09 4.62 3.24
C VAL A 90 -14.34 5.19 3.94
N ARG A 91 -14.45 5.08 5.26
CA ARG A 91 -15.57 5.66 6.03
C ARG A 91 -15.61 7.19 5.94
N TRP A 92 -14.43 7.82 5.98
CA TRP A 92 -14.28 9.27 5.89
C TRP A 92 -14.58 9.79 4.49
N SER A 93 -13.97 9.20 3.45
CA SER A 93 -14.08 9.68 2.07
C SER A 93 -15.40 9.30 1.38
N LYS A 94 -16.04 8.20 1.83
CA LYS A 94 -17.29 7.66 1.24
C LYS A 94 -17.23 7.54 -0.28
N PRO A 95 -16.21 6.84 -0.82
CA PRO A 95 -15.99 6.76 -2.26
C PRO A 95 -17.19 6.13 -2.96
N GLN A 96 -17.50 6.60 -4.16
CA GLN A 96 -18.45 5.88 -5.02
C GLN A 96 -17.78 4.67 -5.67
N ARG A 97 -16.47 4.76 -5.90
CA ARG A 97 -15.68 3.71 -6.55
C ARG A 97 -14.33 3.53 -5.86
N ILE A 98 -13.95 2.26 -5.73
CA ILE A 98 -12.63 1.83 -5.30
C ILE A 98 -12.09 0.90 -6.37
N VAL A 99 -10.92 1.24 -6.94
CA VAL A 99 -10.16 0.31 -7.79
C VAL A 99 -8.98 -0.20 -6.98
N GLU A 100 -8.91 -1.51 -6.78
CA GLU A 100 -7.86 -2.18 -6.02
C GLU A 100 -6.94 -2.98 -6.95
N ILE A 101 -5.63 -2.75 -6.88
CA ILE A 101 -4.62 -3.48 -7.63
C ILE A 101 -3.85 -4.37 -6.64
N GLY A 102 -4.03 -5.68 -6.75
CA GLY A 102 -3.60 -6.63 -5.72
C GLY A 102 -4.62 -6.69 -4.58
N SER A 103 -5.21 -7.87 -4.38
CA SER A 103 -6.43 -8.07 -3.61
C SER A 103 -6.36 -9.26 -2.65
N GLY A 104 -7.31 -9.32 -1.73
CA GLY A 104 -7.36 -10.35 -0.70
C GLY A 104 -7.87 -9.77 0.60
N ARG A 105 -7.02 -9.73 1.64
CA ARG A 105 -7.45 -9.30 2.98
C ARG A 105 -7.89 -7.84 3.03
N SER A 106 -7.17 -6.94 2.35
CA SER A 106 -7.55 -5.53 2.17
C SER A 106 -8.96 -5.42 1.58
N THR A 107 -9.28 -6.20 0.56
CA THR A 107 -10.61 -6.23 -0.07
C THR A 107 -11.74 -6.47 0.93
N HIS A 108 -11.56 -7.37 1.91
CA HIS A 108 -12.55 -7.60 2.97
C HIS A 108 -12.75 -6.37 3.86
N ILE A 109 -11.66 -5.66 4.19
CA ILE A 109 -11.69 -4.42 4.96
C ILE A 109 -12.41 -3.30 4.18
N LEU A 110 -12.02 -3.10 2.92
CA LEU A 110 -12.62 -2.12 2.02
C LEU A 110 -14.12 -2.41 1.84
N ASN A 111 -14.48 -3.67 1.60
CA ASN A 111 -15.87 -4.08 1.44
C ASN A 111 -16.68 -3.86 2.72
N ARG A 112 -16.09 -4.12 3.89
CA ARG A 112 -16.75 -3.82 5.17
C ARG A 112 -17.01 -2.31 5.31
N ALA A 113 -16.04 -1.47 4.99
CA ALA A 113 -16.22 -0.01 5.06
C ALA A 113 -17.28 0.51 4.07
N VAL A 114 -17.29 0.00 2.83
CA VAL A 114 -18.32 0.29 1.80
C VAL A 114 -19.70 -0.13 2.28
N THR A 115 -19.82 -1.32 2.87
CA THR A 115 -21.08 -1.81 3.46
C THR A 115 -21.57 -0.89 4.56
N ASP A 116 -20.69 -0.48 5.48
CA ASP A 116 -21.02 0.41 6.59
C ASP A 116 -21.35 1.85 6.13
N ASN A 117 -20.86 2.26 4.96
CA ASN A 117 -21.26 3.51 4.31
C ASN A 117 -22.62 3.42 3.60
N GLY A 118 -23.09 2.21 3.26
CA GLY A 118 -24.27 1.97 2.45
C GLY A 118 -24.12 2.37 0.98
N THR A 119 -22.90 2.67 0.53
CA THR A 119 -22.58 3.09 -0.84
C THR A 119 -21.13 2.81 -1.17
N GLY A 120 -20.83 2.68 -2.46
CA GLY A 120 -19.52 2.36 -2.99
C GLY A 120 -19.52 1.05 -3.79
N GLN A 121 -18.63 0.96 -4.78
CA GLN A 121 -18.37 -0.24 -5.56
C GLN A 121 -16.87 -0.52 -5.60
N ILE A 122 -16.49 -1.79 -5.53
CA ILE A 122 -15.09 -2.21 -5.53
C ILE A 122 -14.82 -3.03 -6.80
N GLU A 123 -13.77 -2.66 -7.51
CA GLU A 123 -13.26 -3.36 -8.68
C GLU A 123 -11.79 -3.71 -8.46
N CYS A 124 -11.48 -5.01 -8.44
CA CYS A 124 -10.14 -5.54 -8.17
C CYS A 124 -9.48 -6.01 -9.48
N ILE A 125 -8.19 -5.72 -9.65
CA ILE A 125 -7.35 -6.30 -10.72
C ILE A 125 -6.26 -7.12 -10.05
N ASP A 126 -6.37 -8.44 -10.15
CA ASP A 126 -5.46 -9.37 -9.49
C ASP A 126 -5.50 -10.76 -10.15
N PRO A 127 -4.36 -11.31 -10.60
CA PRO A 127 -4.34 -12.66 -11.18
C PRO A 127 -4.65 -13.78 -10.17
N ALA A 128 -4.37 -13.58 -8.89
CA ALA A 128 -4.48 -14.59 -7.84
C ALA A 128 -4.61 -13.94 -6.45
N PRO A 129 -5.84 -13.53 -6.05
CA PRO A 129 -6.09 -12.95 -4.74
C PRO A 129 -5.51 -13.77 -3.60
N ARG A 130 -4.83 -13.11 -2.66
CA ARG A 130 -4.12 -13.77 -1.54
C ARG A 130 -5.08 -14.43 -0.53
N LEU A 131 -6.30 -13.91 -0.48
CA LEU A 131 -7.43 -14.46 0.26
C LEU A 131 -8.62 -14.53 -0.69
N ASP A 132 -9.49 -15.53 -0.52
CA ASP A 132 -10.68 -15.63 -1.36
C ASP A 132 -11.61 -14.43 -1.16
N ILE A 133 -12.07 -13.88 -2.28
CA ILE A 133 -12.96 -12.73 -2.37
C ILE A 133 -14.18 -13.03 -3.26
N ALA A 134 -14.35 -14.28 -3.69
CA ALA A 134 -15.42 -14.66 -4.61
C ALA A 134 -16.84 -14.40 -4.08
N GLU A 135 -17.03 -14.48 -2.76
CA GLU A 135 -18.32 -14.24 -2.09
C GLU A 135 -18.55 -12.76 -1.74
N LEU A 136 -17.57 -11.88 -1.98
CA LEU A 136 -17.76 -10.45 -1.76
C LEU A 136 -18.47 -9.82 -2.97
N PRO A 137 -19.30 -8.77 -2.77
CA PRO A 137 -19.96 -8.05 -3.86
C PRO A 137 -19.00 -7.11 -4.60
N VAL A 138 -17.91 -7.66 -5.14
CA VAL A 138 -16.84 -6.94 -5.84
C VAL A 138 -16.68 -7.47 -7.26
N LYS A 139 -16.19 -6.63 -8.16
CA LYS A 139 -15.86 -7.03 -9.53
C LYS A 139 -14.39 -7.41 -9.62
N LEU A 140 -14.07 -8.68 -9.88
CA LEU A 140 -12.67 -9.14 -9.99
C LEU A 140 -12.25 -9.40 -11.44
N HIS A 141 -11.21 -8.71 -11.89
CA HIS A 141 -10.46 -9.00 -13.10
C HIS A 141 -9.29 -9.92 -12.78
N ARG A 142 -9.43 -11.22 -13.07
CA ARG A 142 -8.41 -12.23 -12.80
C ARG A 142 -7.22 -12.18 -13.77
N ARG A 143 -6.45 -11.10 -13.72
CA ARG A 143 -5.26 -10.87 -14.55
C ARG A 143 -4.27 -9.92 -13.89
N VAL A 144 -3.02 -9.96 -14.35
CA VAL A 144 -2.01 -8.95 -14.02
C VAL A 144 -2.43 -7.62 -14.62
N LEU A 145 -2.20 -6.53 -13.90
CA LEU A 145 -2.41 -5.18 -14.41
C LEU A 145 -1.60 -4.93 -15.69
N THR A 146 -2.25 -4.36 -16.69
CA THR A 146 -1.61 -3.94 -17.94
C THR A 146 -1.99 -2.50 -18.28
N LYS A 147 -1.34 -1.91 -19.28
CA LYS A 147 -1.70 -0.58 -19.78
C LYS A 147 -3.15 -0.49 -20.29
N ASP A 148 -3.76 -1.61 -20.67
CA ASP A 148 -5.13 -1.66 -21.18
C ASP A 148 -6.16 -1.53 -20.03
N ASP A 149 -5.72 -1.60 -18.79
CA ASP A 149 -6.54 -1.40 -17.59
C ASP A 149 -6.59 0.07 -17.14
N VAL A 150 -5.79 0.95 -17.73
CA VAL A 150 -5.63 2.35 -17.28
C VAL A 150 -6.96 3.10 -17.26
N ASP A 151 -7.83 2.89 -18.25
CA ASP A 151 -9.14 3.55 -18.32
C ASP A 151 -10.06 3.20 -17.13
N ILE A 152 -9.89 2.03 -16.51
CA ILE A 152 -10.60 1.65 -15.29
C ILE A 152 -10.22 2.61 -14.16
N VAL A 153 -8.93 2.91 -14.02
CA VAL A 153 -8.39 3.81 -12.99
C VAL A 153 -8.70 5.27 -13.31
N LEU A 154 -8.55 5.71 -14.57
CA LEU A 154 -8.82 7.10 -14.96
C LEU A 154 -10.30 7.50 -14.89
N SER A 155 -11.18 6.51 -14.73
CA SER A 155 -12.60 6.73 -14.49
C SER A 155 -12.94 7.06 -13.03
N LEU A 156 -11.96 7.04 -12.11
CA LEU A 156 -12.13 7.53 -10.73
C LEU A 156 -12.33 9.05 -10.71
N GLU A 157 -13.17 9.54 -9.79
CA GLU A 157 -13.44 10.96 -9.56
C GLU A 157 -12.92 11.41 -8.19
N ALA A 158 -13.08 12.70 -7.87
CA ALA A 158 -12.71 13.21 -6.56
C ALA A 158 -13.37 12.41 -5.42
N ASN A 159 -12.58 12.06 -4.40
CA ASN A 159 -12.91 11.18 -3.26
C ASN A 159 -13.10 9.69 -3.59
N ASP A 160 -13.03 9.27 -4.86
CA ASP A 160 -12.87 7.85 -5.17
C ASP A 160 -11.44 7.39 -4.83
N ILE A 161 -11.25 6.08 -4.70
CA ILE A 161 -10.00 5.49 -4.21
C ILE A 161 -9.33 4.62 -5.28
N LEU A 162 -8.04 4.85 -5.49
CA LEU A 162 -7.10 3.90 -6.07
C LEU A 162 -6.30 3.25 -4.95
N PHE A 163 -6.45 1.94 -4.75
CA PHE A 163 -5.76 1.18 -3.69
C PHE A 163 -4.71 0.26 -4.32
N ILE A 164 -3.43 0.43 -3.96
CA ILE A 164 -2.30 -0.25 -4.60
C ILE A 164 -1.58 -1.15 -3.60
N ASP A 165 -1.69 -2.47 -3.76
CA ASP A 165 -0.96 -3.53 -3.05
C ASP A 165 -0.40 -4.56 -4.05
N SER A 166 0.28 -4.03 -5.08
CA SER A 166 0.69 -4.73 -6.29
C SER A 166 1.99 -5.52 -6.11
N SER A 167 2.90 -5.53 -7.09
CA SER A 167 4.12 -6.34 -7.04
C SER A 167 5.24 -5.76 -6.16
N HIS A 168 5.21 -4.46 -5.88
CA HIS A 168 6.30 -3.71 -5.22
C HIS A 168 7.62 -3.68 -6.03
N ILE A 169 7.55 -4.01 -7.33
CA ILE A 169 8.71 -4.09 -8.22
C ILE A 169 8.56 -3.03 -9.30
N LEU A 170 9.39 -2.00 -9.21
CA LEU A 170 9.52 -0.95 -10.22
C LEU A 170 10.61 -1.34 -11.23
N GLN A 171 10.16 -1.80 -12.40
CA GLN A 171 10.96 -2.03 -13.61
C GLN A 171 10.12 -1.62 -14.83
N PRO A 172 10.72 -1.23 -15.97
CA PRO A 172 9.94 -0.85 -17.15
C PRO A 172 8.90 -1.90 -17.53
N GLY A 173 7.65 -1.48 -17.65
CA GLY A 173 6.50 -2.32 -18.00
C GLY A 173 5.90 -3.15 -16.85
N THR A 174 6.37 -3.01 -15.60
CA THR A 174 5.67 -3.62 -14.45
C THR A 174 4.44 -2.83 -14.04
N ASP A 175 3.63 -3.40 -13.15
CA ASP A 175 2.50 -2.71 -12.54
C ASP A 175 2.90 -1.39 -11.88
N CYS A 176 3.96 -1.36 -11.05
CA CYS A 176 4.45 -0.11 -10.45
C CYS A 176 4.89 0.94 -11.48
N ASP A 177 5.45 0.54 -12.62
CA ASP A 177 5.78 1.47 -13.71
C ASP A 177 4.52 2.05 -14.35
N ILE A 178 3.51 1.22 -14.62
CA ILE A 178 2.22 1.67 -15.16
C ILE A 178 1.50 2.58 -14.15
N GLU A 179 1.42 2.18 -12.89
CA GLU A 179 0.81 2.94 -11.80
C GLU A 179 1.44 4.33 -11.70
N PHE A 180 2.76 4.42 -11.58
CA PHE A 180 3.43 5.68 -11.30
C PHE A 180 3.68 6.53 -12.56
N ASN A 181 3.89 5.93 -13.74
CA ASN A 181 4.30 6.68 -14.93
C ASN A 181 3.22 6.78 -16.01
N ILE A 182 2.09 6.07 -15.87
CA ILE A 182 0.94 6.17 -16.79
C ILE A 182 -0.32 6.61 -16.06
N MET A 183 -0.64 6.01 -14.90
CA MET A 183 -1.87 6.34 -14.17
C MET A 183 -1.75 7.66 -13.40
N PHE A 184 -0.74 7.81 -12.55
CA PHE A 184 -0.59 9.02 -11.70
C PHE A 184 -0.57 10.35 -12.47
N PRO A 185 0.10 10.48 -13.65
CA PRO A 185 0.06 11.71 -14.43
C PRO A 185 -1.35 12.13 -14.88
N GLU A 186 -2.20 11.15 -15.24
CA GLU A 186 -3.53 11.37 -15.83
C GLU A 186 -4.66 11.32 -14.78
N LEU A 187 -4.34 10.96 -13.54
CA LEU A 187 -5.32 10.82 -12.47
C LEU A 187 -5.98 12.17 -12.15
N LYS A 188 -7.30 12.17 -12.01
CA LYS A 188 -8.06 13.38 -11.70
C LYS A 188 -7.73 13.92 -10.31
N SER A 189 -7.75 15.26 -10.20
CA SER A 189 -7.59 15.95 -8.92
C SER A 189 -8.67 15.48 -7.92
N GLY A 190 -8.27 15.31 -6.66
CA GLY A 190 -9.14 14.86 -5.58
C GLY A 190 -9.27 13.35 -5.44
N VAL A 191 -8.80 12.54 -6.39
CA VAL A 191 -8.72 11.08 -6.22
C VAL A 191 -7.79 10.76 -5.05
N ILE A 192 -8.23 9.86 -4.18
CA ILE A 192 -7.46 9.37 -3.04
C ILE A 192 -6.68 8.14 -3.51
N VAL A 193 -5.39 8.10 -3.17
CA VAL A 193 -4.49 7.00 -3.54
C VAL A 193 -3.91 6.41 -2.27
N HIS A 194 -3.95 5.09 -2.18
CA HIS A 194 -3.23 4.29 -1.22
C HIS A 194 -2.13 3.51 -1.92
N VAL A 195 -0.95 3.49 -1.30
CA VAL A 195 0.14 2.58 -1.68
C VAL A 195 0.55 1.81 -0.44
N HIS A 196 0.47 0.49 -0.50
CA HIS A 196 0.85 -0.40 0.59
C HIS A 196 2.37 -0.54 0.68
N ASP A 197 2.84 -0.97 1.86
CA ASP A 197 4.24 -1.25 2.14
C ASP A 197 5.20 -0.05 1.95
N ILE A 198 4.74 1.16 2.26
CA ILE A 198 5.57 2.37 2.23
C ILE A 198 5.97 2.78 3.66
N PHE A 199 7.27 2.70 3.93
CA PHE A 199 7.87 3.06 5.23
C PHE A 199 8.46 4.47 5.25
N LEU A 200 8.41 5.18 4.11
CA LEU A 200 8.94 6.53 4.00
C LEU A 200 8.33 7.44 5.08
N PRO A 201 9.13 8.31 5.71
CA PRO A 201 10.49 8.70 5.34
C PRO A 201 11.60 7.80 5.90
N PHE A 202 11.28 6.65 6.50
CA PHE A 202 12.27 5.73 7.04
C PHE A 202 12.61 4.64 6.01
N ALA A 203 13.74 3.98 6.22
CA ALA A 203 14.07 2.78 5.46
C ALA A 203 13.15 1.61 5.81
N TYR A 204 12.99 0.69 4.86
CA TYR A 204 12.33 -0.59 5.08
C TYR A 204 12.90 -1.33 6.31
N PRO A 205 12.09 -2.00 7.13
CA PRO A 205 12.57 -2.74 8.28
C PRO A 205 13.65 -3.79 7.90
N PRO A 206 14.65 -4.06 8.76
CA PRO A 206 15.72 -5.03 8.44
C PRO A 206 15.21 -6.42 8.04
N LYS A 207 14.06 -6.85 8.58
CA LYS A 207 13.39 -8.12 8.21
C LYS A 207 12.97 -8.19 6.73
N TRP A 208 12.88 -7.06 6.04
CA TRP A 208 12.45 -6.97 4.65
C TRP A 208 13.61 -6.70 3.68
N LYS A 209 14.85 -6.66 4.17
CA LYS A 209 16.06 -6.42 3.36
C LYS A 209 16.16 -7.34 2.13
N ASP A 210 15.68 -8.58 2.24
CA ASP A 210 15.75 -9.59 1.18
C ASP A 210 14.62 -9.50 0.15
N ARG A 211 13.63 -8.61 0.35
CA ARG A 211 12.51 -8.42 -0.59
C ARG A 211 12.92 -7.63 -1.84
N ASN A 212 13.90 -6.72 -1.70
CA ASN A 212 14.36 -5.81 -2.76
C ASN A 212 13.24 -5.03 -3.45
N TRP A 213 12.20 -4.71 -2.69
CA TRP A 213 11.13 -3.81 -3.08
C TRP A 213 11.64 -2.38 -3.25
N ASN A 214 11.14 -1.69 -4.27
CA ASN A 214 11.69 -0.41 -4.73
C ASN A 214 10.60 0.59 -5.19
N GLU A 215 9.33 0.29 -4.95
CA GLU A 215 8.18 1.16 -5.21
C GLU A 215 8.28 2.49 -4.43
N ALA A 216 8.85 2.48 -3.22
CA ALA A 216 9.10 3.71 -2.45
C ALA A 216 9.98 4.71 -3.23
N CYS A 217 10.94 4.22 -4.03
CA CYS A 217 11.77 5.08 -4.89
C CYS A 217 10.98 5.72 -6.04
N GLY A 218 9.94 5.04 -6.54
CA GLY A 218 9.04 5.57 -7.56
C GLY A 218 8.00 6.54 -6.99
N LEU A 219 7.51 6.29 -5.78
CA LEU A 219 6.53 7.13 -5.10
C LEU A 219 7.13 8.45 -4.59
N ALA A 220 8.38 8.43 -4.12
CA ALA A 220 8.98 9.59 -3.46
C ALA A 220 8.94 10.90 -4.29
N PRO A 221 9.30 10.89 -5.59
CA PRO A 221 9.21 12.09 -6.43
C PRO A 221 7.80 12.67 -6.55
N TRP A 222 6.74 11.84 -6.56
CA TRP A 222 5.34 12.29 -6.65
C TRP A 222 4.90 13.09 -5.42
N VAL A 223 5.30 12.65 -4.24
CA VAL A 223 5.02 13.36 -2.98
C VAL A 223 5.91 14.60 -2.84
N LEU A 224 7.19 14.50 -3.19
CA LEU A 224 8.14 15.61 -3.08
C LEU A 224 7.83 16.77 -4.04
N SER A 225 7.23 16.48 -5.20
CA SER A 225 6.83 17.46 -6.22
C SER A 225 5.50 18.16 -5.93
N ASP A 226 4.84 17.86 -4.80
CA ASP A 226 3.50 18.36 -4.47
C ASP A 226 2.39 17.93 -5.44
N ALA A 227 2.64 16.94 -6.31
CA ALA A 227 1.60 16.37 -7.16
C ALA A 227 0.53 15.62 -6.34
N PHE A 228 0.89 15.20 -5.12
CA PHE A 228 0.01 14.59 -4.13
C PHE A 228 0.15 15.29 -2.77
N GLU A 229 -0.98 15.44 -2.08
CA GLU A 229 -1.07 15.80 -0.67
C GLU A 229 -1.04 14.53 0.19
N VAL A 230 -0.23 14.48 1.24
CA VAL A 230 -0.21 13.35 2.17
C VAL A 230 -1.43 13.43 3.09
N LEU A 231 -2.24 12.37 3.14
CA LEU A 231 -3.40 12.27 4.01
C LEU A 231 -3.09 11.48 5.30
N PHE A 232 -2.49 10.30 5.16
CA PHE A 232 -2.18 9.45 6.31
C PHE A 232 -0.96 8.55 6.04
N PRO A 233 0.24 8.93 6.55
CA PRO A 233 1.44 8.12 6.40
C PRO A 233 1.59 7.18 7.60
N THR A 234 0.94 6.00 7.56
CA THR A 234 0.74 5.15 8.75
C THR A 234 2.03 4.85 9.50
N TYR A 235 3.07 4.39 8.81
CA TYR A 235 4.34 4.07 9.47
C TYR A 235 4.98 5.32 10.12
N TYR A 236 5.01 6.47 9.43
CA TYR A 236 5.48 7.73 10.01
C TYR A 236 4.69 8.12 11.26
N ALA A 237 3.36 7.99 11.23
CA ALA A 237 2.52 8.30 12.38
C ALA A 237 2.87 7.42 13.59
N THR A 238 3.21 6.14 13.39
CA THR A 238 3.67 5.28 14.50
C THR A 238 4.99 5.70 15.12
N GLN A 239 5.88 6.34 14.34
CA GLN A 239 7.20 6.76 14.82
C GLN A 239 7.16 8.15 15.45
N GLU A 240 6.49 9.10 14.79
CA GLU A 240 6.59 10.53 15.11
C GLU A 240 5.29 11.14 15.67
N ARG A 241 4.15 10.43 15.56
CA ARG A 241 2.83 10.90 16.01
C ARG A 241 2.14 9.86 16.91
N HIS A 242 2.93 9.06 17.63
CA HIS A 242 2.44 7.93 18.43
C HIS A 242 1.39 8.33 19.46
N ASP A 243 1.53 9.49 20.11
CA ASP A 243 0.60 9.92 21.16
C ASP A 243 -0.81 10.17 20.62
N GLU A 244 -0.93 10.71 19.40
CA GLU A 244 -2.22 10.91 18.72
C GLU A 244 -2.87 9.57 18.37
N LEU A 245 -2.09 8.63 17.84
CA LEU A 245 -2.56 7.27 17.59
C LEU A 245 -3.00 6.57 18.88
N TYR A 246 -2.24 6.74 19.97
CA TYR A 246 -2.53 6.12 21.26
C TYR A 246 -3.82 6.66 21.86
N GLN A 247 -4.07 7.98 21.74
CA GLN A 247 -5.31 8.59 22.19
C GLN A 247 -6.52 8.08 21.40
N ALA A 248 -6.39 7.96 20.07
CA ALA A 248 -7.48 7.47 19.22
C ALA A 248 -7.74 5.95 19.38
N MET A 249 -6.69 5.16 19.65
CA MET A 249 -6.76 3.69 19.66
C MET A 249 -5.91 3.04 20.76
N PRO A 250 -6.22 3.25 22.05
CA PRO A 250 -5.39 2.73 23.14
C PRO A 250 -5.27 1.19 23.16
N ASP A 251 -6.27 0.49 22.64
CA ASP A 251 -6.30 -0.98 22.60
C ASP A 251 -5.41 -1.59 21.51
N TYR A 252 -5.09 -0.82 20.47
CA TYR A 252 -4.32 -1.26 19.31
C TYR A 252 -2.88 -0.75 19.32
N THR A 253 -2.59 0.22 20.18
CA THR A 253 -1.29 0.88 20.31
C THR A 253 -0.46 0.37 21.50
N ARG A 254 -0.77 -0.82 22.05
CA ARG A 254 0.07 -1.41 23.11
C ARG A 254 1.51 -1.62 22.63
N ARG A 255 2.39 -0.72 23.08
CA ARG A 255 3.88 -0.74 23.07
C ARG A 255 4.50 -1.88 22.28
N GLY A 256 4.69 -1.66 20.99
CA GLY A 256 5.61 -2.39 20.13
C GLY A 256 6.04 -1.46 19.00
N PRO A 257 7.34 -1.26 18.76
CA PRO A 257 7.78 -0.42 17.65
C PRO A 257 7.47 -1.18 16.34
N TYR A 258 7.10 -0.45 15.30
CA TYR A 258 6.95 -0.93 13.91
C TYR A 258 5.61 -1.64 13.60
N ALA A 259 4.57 -0.84 13.37
CA ALA A 259 3.30 -1.32 12.82
C ALA A 259 2.92 -0.48 11.59
N GLY A 260 2.24 -1.12 10.65
CA GLY A 260 1.72 -0.50 9.44
C GLY A 260 2.72 -0.27 8.31
N GLY A 261 2.16 -0.12 7.11
CA GLY A 261 2.83 0.19 5.85
C GLY A 261 1.91 0.92 4.86
N SER A 262 0.66 1.21 5.22
CA SER A 262 -0.25 2.00 4.38
C SER A 262 0.22 3.45 4.26
N PHE A 263 0.26 3.97 3.03
CA PHE A 263 0.52 5.37 2.76
C PHE A 263 -0.60 5.97 1.92
N TRP A 264 -1.36 6.85 2.55
CA TRP A 264 -2.52 7.50 1.95
C TRP A 264 -2.20 8.92 1.52
N MET A 265 -2.60 9.26 0.30
CA MET A 265 -2.40 10.57 -0.30
C MET A 265 -3.57 10.96 -1.21
N ARG A 266 -3.66 12.23 -1.59
CA ARG A 266 -4.69 12.75 -2.50
C ARG A 266 -4.04 13.47 -3.67
N LYS A 267 -4.49 13.17 -4.89
CA LYS A 267 -4.04 13.85 -6.09
C LYS A 267 -4.41 15.34 -6.02
N ARG A 268 -3.44 16.22 -6.23
CA ARG A 268 -3.68 17.66 -6.42
C ARG A 268 -4.10 17.99 -7.84
#